data_AF-A0A1G0N837-F1
#
_entry.id   AF-A0A1G0N837-F1
#
_cell.length_a   1.000
_cell.length_b   1.000
_cell.length_c   1.000
_cell.angle_alpha   90.00
_cell.angle_beta   90.00
_cell.angle_gamma   90.00
#
_symmetry.space_group_name_H-M   'P 1'
#
loop_
_entity.id
_entity.type
_entity.pdbx_description
1 polymer ?
#
loop_
_entity_poly.entity_id
_entity_poly.type
_entity_poly.pdbx_seq_one_letter_code
_entity_poly.pdbx_strand_id
1 'polypeptide(L)' 'MAEKSNLKVVLAVFWSFFGVRKRRDYDADAQSLTPVQIVIAGLIGGAVFVSTMLLLVYLAMQFLA' A
#
# COMPACT_ATOMS: atom_id res chain seq x y z
N MET A 1 -10.59 25.96 -15.35
CA MET A 1 -11.54 25.60 -14.29
C MET A 1 -11.87 24.12 -14.47
N ALA A 2 -11.62 23.32 -13.43
CA ALA A 2 -11.86 21.87 -13.30
C ALA A 2 -11.12 20.92 -14.27
N GLU A 3 -10.36 19.95 -13.72
CA GLU A 3 -10.74 18.52 -13.76
C GLU A 3 -9.54 17.53 -13.67
N LYS A 4 -8.34 17.87 -14.18
CA LYS A 4 -7.25 16.86 -14.32
C LYS A 4 -6.37 16.59 -13.08
N SER A 5 -6.59 17.28 -11.95
CA SER A 5 -5.73 17.20 -10.75
C SER A 5 -6.24 16.21 -9.70
N ASN A 6 -7.56 16.18 -9.45
CA ASN A 6 -8.12 15.44 -8.31
C ASN A 6 -7.91 13.94 -8.44
N LEU A 7 -8.07 13.40 -9.66
CA LEU A 7 -7.85 11.99 -9.93
C LEU A 7 -6.37 11.58 -9.80
N LYS A 8 -5.43 12.46 -10.14
CA LYS A 8 -4.00 12.22 -9.93
C LYS A 8 -3.63 12.28 -8.45
N VAL A 9 -4.28 13.14 -7.67
CA VAL A 9 -4.13 13.19 -6.22
C VAL A 9 -4.63 11.89 -5.60
N VAL A 10 -5.80 11.40 -5.98
CA VAL A 10 -6.33 10.11 -5.48
C VAL A 10 -5.45 8.95 -5.92
N LEU A 11 -5.01 8.90 -7.18
CA LEU A 11 -4.08 7.88 -7.66
C LEU A 11 -2.71 7.94 -6.98
N ALA A 12 -2.18 9.14 -6.71
CA ALA A 12 -0.96 9.32 -5.94
C ALA A 12 -1.15 8.86 -4.49
N VAL A 13 -2.30 9.13 -3.89
CA VAL A 13 -2.67 8.64 -2.57
C VAL A 13 -2.80 7.12 -2.59
N PHE A 14 -3.41 6.53 -3.61
CA PHE A 14 -3.58 5.08 -3.77
C PHE A 14 -2.24 4.34 -3.94
N TRP A 15 -1.30 4.92 -4.71
CA TRP A 15 0.06 4.40 -4.81
C TRP A 15 0.89 4.63 -3.53
N SER A 16 0.52 5.61 -2.69
CA SER A 16 1.04 5.75 -1.32
C SER A 16 0.48 4.70 -0.37
N PHE A 17 -0.77 4.24 -0.54
CA PHE A 17 -1.35 3.19 0.31
C PHE A 17 -0.78 1.79 0.01
N PHE A 18 -0.42 1.53 -1.25
CA PHE A 18 0.15 0.24 -1.65
C PHE A 18 1.67 0.12 -1.44
N GLY A 19 2.41 1.23 -1.31
CA GLY A 19 3.85 1.20 -1.04
C GLY A 19 4.75 0.63 -2.16
N VAL A 20 4.19 0.26 -3.32
CA VAL A 20 4.90 -0.37 -4.46
C VAL A 20 5.62 0.66 -5.35
N ARG A 21 6.18 1.74 -4.79
CA ARG A 21 7.02 2.67 -5.57
C ARG A 21 8.43 2.74 -5.03
N LYS A 22 9.15 1.62 -5.13
CA LYS A 22 10.60 1.57 -4.96
C LYS A 22 11.21 1.09 -6.27
N ARG A 23 11.62 2.02 -7.14
CA ARG A 23 12.43 1.74 -8.34
C ARG A 23 13.63 2.69 -8.48
N ARG A 24 13.86 3.60 -7.52
CA ARG A 24 14.82 4.69 -7.73
C ARG A 24 16.22 4.45 -7.17
N ASP A 25 16.40 3.45 -6.31
CA ASP A 25 17.71 3.05 -5.76
C ASP A 25 18.12 1.62 -6.18
N TYR A 26 17.44 1.08 -7.21
CA TYR A 26 17.54 -0.32 -7.62
C TYR A 26 18.92 -0.73 -8.11
N ASP A 27 19.76 0.16 -8.65
CA ASP A 27 21.05 -0.24 -9.22
C ASP A 27 22.24 -0.10 -8.24
N ALA A 28 22.07 0.63 -7.14
CA ALA A 28 23.11 0.77 -6.10
C ALA A 28 22.89 -0.19 -4.91
N ASP A 29 21.63 -0.47 -4.54
CA ASP A 29 21.27 -1.31 -3.38
C ASP A 29 20.80 -2.73 -3.75
N ALA A 30 20.61 -3.08 -5.03
CA ALA A 30 20.25 -4.45 -5.43
C ALA A 30 21.34 -5.49 -5.09
N GLN A 31 22.55 -5.07 -4.75
CA GLN A 31 23.58 -5.97 -4.25
C GLN A 31 23.44 -6.29 -2.74
N SER A 32 22.71 -5.49 -1.96
CA SER A 32 22.61 -5.63 -0.49
C SER A 32 21.24 -6.08 -0.01
N LEU A 33 20.16 -5.80 -0.75
CA LEU A 33 18.80 -6.23 -0.38
C LEU A 33 18.50 -7.64 -0.91
N THR A 34 18.44 -8.61 -0.01
CA THR A 34 18.13 -10.00 -0.39
C THR A 34 16.66 -10.14 -0.84
N PRO A 35 16.37 -10.98 -1.85
CA PRO A 35 15.00 -11.22 -2.34
C PRO A 35 14.00 -11.62 -1.25
N VAL A 36 14.49 -12.27 -0.19
CA VAL A 36 13.71 -12.68 0.98
C VAL A 36 13.10 -11.48 1.71
N GLN A 37 13.83 -10.38 1.83
CA GLN A 37 13.36 -9.18 2.53
C GLN A 37 12.17 -8.53 1.80
N ILE A 38 12.16 -8.60 0.46
CA ILE A 38 11.06 -8.08 -0.37
C ILE A 38 9.81 -8.93 -0.16
N VAL A 39 9.96 -10.26 -0.11
CA VAL A 39 8.83 -11.19 0.11
C VAL A 39 8.22 -10.99 1.50
N ILE A 40 9.05 -10.85 2.54
CA ILE A 40 8.58 -10.60 3.92
C ILE A 40 7.88 -9.24 4.00
N ALA A 41 8.45 -8.19 3.41
CA ALA A 41 7.82 -6.86 3.39
C ALA A 41 6.46 -6.87 2.67
N GLY A 42 6.38 -7.59 1.54
CA GLY A 42 5.12 -7.79 0.81
C GLY A 42 4.08 -8.57 1.61
N LEU A 43 4.50 -9.62 2.32
CA LEU A 43 3.61 -10.44 3.15
C LEU A 43 3.05 -9.66 4.34
N ILE A 44 3.91 -8.92 5.04
CA ILE A 44 3.50 -8.05 6.16
C ILE A 44 2.55 -6.96 5.66
N GLY A 45 2.89 -6.28 4.55
CA GLY A 45 2.02 -5.26 3.96
C GLY A 45 0.65 -5.79 3.54
N GLY A 46 0.63 -6.99 2.93
CA GLY A 46 -0.60 -7.68 2.56
C GLY A 46 -1.44 -8.07 3.77
N ALA A 47 -0.83 -8.64 4.81
CA ALA A 47 -1.52 -9.02 6.03
C ALA A 47 -2.14 -7.79 6.73
N VAL A 48 -1.40 -6.70 6.85
CA VAL A 48 -1.89 -5.44 7.44
C VAL A 48 -3.05 -4.87 6.63
N PHE A 49 -2.98 -4.89 5.30
CA PHE A 49 -4.06 -4.41 4.43
C PHE A 49 -5.35 -5.20 4.62
N VAL A 50 -5.26 -6.54 4.58
CA VAL A 50 -6.43 -7.43 4.78
C VAL A 50 -7.02 -7.24 6.17
N SER A 51 -6.17 -7.20 7.19
CA SER A 51 -6.58 -6.99 8.59
C SER A 51 -7.35 -5.67 8.75
N THR A 52 -6.83 -4.59 8.16
CA THR A 52 -7.45 -3.26 8.20
C THR A 52 -8.83 -3.28 7.55
N MET A 53 -8.98 -3.96 6.41
CA MET A 53 -10.27 -4.06 5.71
C MET A 53 -11.30 -4.84 6.54
N LEU A 54 -10.88 -5.96 7.14
CA LEU A 54 -11.75 -6.76 8.01
C LEU A 54 -12.18 -5.97 9.26
N LEU A 55 -11.28 -5.17 9.84
CA LEU A 55 -11.57 -4.32 10.99
C LEU A 55 -12.63 -3.27 10.66
N LEU A 56 -12.54 -2.65 9.48
CA LEU A 56 -13.56 -1.70 9.01
C LEU A 56 -14.93 -2.36 8.82
N VAL A 57 -14.96 -3.56 8.23
CA VAL A 57 -16.22 -4.32 8.06
C VAL A 57 -16.80 -4.70 9.41
N TYR A 58 -15.97 -5.17 10.33
CA TYR A 58 -16.40 -5.49 11.69
C TYR A 58 -16.99 -4.28 12.41
N LEU A 59 -16.30 -3.13 12.33
CA LEU A 59 -16.78 -1.88 12.91
C LEU A 59 -18.13 -1.45 12.30
N ALA A 60 -18.28 -1.56 10.98
CA ALA A 60 -19.52 -1.22 10.28
C ALA A 60 -20.68 -2.15 10.70
N MET A 61 -20.42 -3.45 10.83
CA MET A 61 -21.41 -4.43 11.31
C MET A 61 -21.81 -4.17 12.77
N GLN A 62 -20.84 -3.84 13.63
CA GLN A 62 -21.09 -3.48 15.03
C GLN A 62 -21.87 -2.17 15.18
N PHE A 63 -21.72 -1.23 14.22
CA PHE A 63 -22.48 0.02 14.22
C PHE A 63 -23.92 -0.17 13.73
N LEU A 64 -24.15 -1.15 12.85
CA LEU A 64 -25.45 -1.43 12.26
C LEU A 64 -26.32 -2.36 13.14
N ALA A 65 -25.69 -3.14 14.02
CA ALA A 65 -26.33 -4.04 14.98
C ALA A 65 -26.69 -3.32 16.29
#